data_AF-A0A9W9KF93-F1
#
_entry.id   AF-A0A9W9KF93-F1
#
_cell.length_a   1.000
_cell.length_b   1.000
_cell.length_c   1.000
_cell.angle_alpha   90.00
_cell.angle_beta   90.00
_cell.angle_gamma   90.00
#
_symmetry.space_group_name_H-M   'P 1'
#
loop_
_entity.id
_entity.type
_entity.pdbx_description
1 polymer ?
#
loop_
_entity_poly.entity_id
_entity_poly.type
_entity_poly.pdbx_seq_one_letter_code
_entity_poly.pdbx_strand_id
1 'polypeptide(L)'
;MASPSASHPMEPCQTVDPLWNLAKTEALRLCRVYEEEMGIMYPVLELSELLDQVHLLYGPMDRTIGQGLHSSGQNGLDLWWGVLLWQEAKLRRDHDADLNLQSIFYFQMHEETLAWRTIGIVERMYLEKGLHRQETLDQPAIVAEGKDRVLRLFWSIYVLDRRWSFGTGMPFALEDTDIDPWLPEPAEKTPYLRVMIRYSRIAAKVWKFISA
;
A
#
# COMPACT_ATOMS: atom_id res chain seq x y z
N MET A 1 -53.01 33.57 -1.46
CA MET A 1 -51.83 34.33 -1.94
C MET A 1 -50.60 33.59 -1.42
N ALA A 2 -49.95 32.79 -2.27
CA ALA A 2 -48.74 32.05 -1.92
C ALA A 2 -47.54 32.76 -2.58
N SER A 3 -46.54 33.09 -1.78
CA SER A 3 -45.29 33.72 -2.24
C SER A 3 -44.42 32.71 -2.99
N PRO A 4 -43.71 33.10 -4.07
CA PRO A 4 -42.81 32.20 -4.78
C PRO A 4 -41.48 32.08 -4.02
N SER A 5 -41.03 30.85 -3.77
CA SER A 5 -39.72 30.56 -3.18
C SER A 5 -38.62 30.88 -4.20
N ALA A 6 -37.64 31.69 -3.79
CA ALA A 6 -36.47 32.02 -4.59
C ALA A 6 -35.60 30.78 -4.83
N SER A 7 -35.29 30.52 -6.10
CA SER A 7 -34.29 29.54 -6.52
C SER A 7 -32.90 30.07 -6.17
N HIS A 8 -32.22 29.46 -5.19
CA HIS A 8 -30.79 29.64 -5.03
C HIS A 8 -30.06 29.03 -6.25
N PRO A 9 -29.16 29.76 -6.93
CA PRO A 9 -28.27 29.15 -7.90
C PRO A 9 -27.36 28.15 -7.18
N MET A 10 -27.33 26.90 -7.64
CA MET A 10 -26.27 25.98 -7.25
C MET A 10 -24.94 26.54 -7.76
N GLU A 11 -24.08 27.01 -6.84
CA GLU A 11 -22.67 27.20 -7.16
C GLU A 11 -22.09 25.86 -7.62
N PRO A 12 -21.41 25.79 -8.78
CA PRO A 12 -20.61 24.63 -9.08
C PRO A 12 -19.45 24.61 -8.09
N CYS A 13 -19.50 23.67 -7.14
CA CYS A 13 -18.36 23.36 -6.29
C CYS A 13 -17.25 22.83 -7.21
N GLN A 14 -16.40 23.73 -7.71
CA GLN A 14 -15.15 23.37 -8.35
C GLN A 14 -14.21 22.92 -7.23
N THR A 15 -14.41 21.68 -6.76
CA THR A 15 -13.42 20.96 -5.99
C THR A 15 -12.22 20.75 -6.91
N VAL A 16 -11.28 21.71 -6.91
CA VAL A 16 -9.96 21.49 -7.50
C VAL A 16 -9.40 20.29 -6.75
N ASP A 17 -9.23 19.19 -7.46
CA ASP A 17 -8.78 17.95 -6.87
C ASP A 17 -7.47 18.23 -6.08
N PRO A 18 -7.45 17.95 -4.76
CA PRO A 18 -6.38 18.36 -3.85
C PRO A 18 -4.99 17.85 -4.26
N LEU A 19 -4.93 16.81 -5.09
CA LEU A 19 -3.73 16.32 -5.75
C LEU A 19 -2.97 17.41 -6.51
N TRP A 20 -3.68 18.39 -7.06
CA TRP A 20 -3.11 19.46 -7.87
C TRP A 20 -2.48 20.58 -7.05
N ASN A 21 -2.66 20.57 -5.73
CA ASN A 21 -1.94 21.46 -4.82
C ASN A 21 -0.51 20.96 -4.53
N LEU A 22 -0.21 19.70 -4.85
CA LEU A 22 1.10 19.10 -4.66
C LEU A 22 2.02 19.36 -5.87
N ALA A 23 3.16 20.01 -5.64
CA ALA A 23 4.15 20.21 -6.69
C ALA A 23 4.76 18.88 -7.16
N LYS A 24 5.03 18.75 -8.46
CA LYS A 24 5.66 17.55 -9.05
C LYS A 24 6.98 17.18 -8.36
N THR A 25 7.80 18.17 -8.03
CA THR A 25 9.07 17.96 -7.30
C THR A 25 8.84 17.35 -5.92
N GLU A 26 7.75 17.75 -5.26
CA GLU A 26 7.40 17.22 -3.95
C GLU A 26 6.85 15.79 -4.06
N ALA A 27 6.00 15.51 -5.05
CA ALA A 27 5.56 14.15 -5.35
C ALA A 27 6.75 13.19 -5.58
N LEU A 28 7.74 13.61 -6.38
CA LEU A 28 8.96 12.84 -6.61
C LEU A 28 9.80 12.66 -5.32
N ARG A 29 9.86 13.68 -4.46
CA ARG A 29 10.54 13.60 -3.16
C ARG A 29 9.85 12.58 -2.25
N LEU A 30 8.52 12.59 -2.19
CA LEU A 30 7.73 11.66 -1.38
C LEU A 30 7.90 10.21 -1.83
N CYS A 31 7.97 9.92 -3.14
CA CYS A 31 8.27 8.56 -3.62
C CYS A 31 9.61 8.04 -3.10
N ARG A 32 10.64 8.90 -3.03
CA ARG A 32 11.96 8.53 -2.49
C ARG A 32 11.91 8.32 -0.98
N VAL A 33 11.20 9.18 -0.25
CA VAL A 33 10.99 9.01 1.20
C VAL A 33 10.24 7.71 1.49
N TYR A 34 9.24 7.36 0.68
CA TYR A 34 8.55 6.08 0.79
C TYR A 34 9.55 4.92 0.68
N GLU A 35 10.40 4.92 -0.35
CA GLU A 35 11.40 3.86 -0.53
C GLU A 35 12.31 3.77 0.69
N GLU A 36 12.87 4.90 1.14
CA GLU A 36 13.84 4.97 2.25
C GLU A 36 13.26 4.57 3.61
N GLU A 37 11.98 4.83 3.86
CA GLU A 37 11.36 4.52 5.15
C GLU A 37 10.60 3.20 5.11
N MET A 38 9.62 3.07 4.21
CA MET A 38 8.69 1.95 4.17
C MET A 38 9.08 0.90 3.14
N GLY A 39 9.55 1.29 1.96
CA GLY A 39 9.91 0.38 0.86
C GLY A 39 11.06 -0.57 1.21
N ILE A 40 12.04 -0.12 2.00
CA ILE A 40 13.12 -0.98 2.51
C ILE A 40 12.57 -2.10 3.41
N MET A 41 11.53 -1.81 4.20
CA MET A 41 10.93 -2.79 5.12
C MET A 41 9.88 -3.68 4.44
N TYR A 42 8.98 -3.05 3.68
CA TYR A 42 7.81 -3.63 3.05
C TYR A 42 7.78 -3.17 1.58
N PRO A 43 8.52 -3.84 0.69
CA PRO A 43 8.68 -3.47 -0.72
C PRO A 43 7.42 -3.83 -1.53
N VAL A 44 6.32 -3.13 -1.22
CA VAL A 44 5.00 -3.29 -1.86
C VAL A 44 4.99 -2.62 -3.23
N LEU A 45 5.66 -1.48 -3.36
CA LEU A 45 5.81 -0.75 -4.61
C LEU A 45 7.27 -0.66 -5.04
N GLU A 46 7.52 -0.70 -6.35
CA GLU A 46 8.84 -0.42 -6.91
C GLU A 46 9.01 1.09 -7.12
N LEU A 47 10.12 1.66 -6.65
CA LEU A 47 10.41 3.08 -6.79
C LEU A 47 10.38 3.54 -8.27
N SER A 48 10.89 2.72 -9.20
CA SER A 48 10.85 3.07 -10.62
C SER A 48 9.42 3.22 -11.16
N GLU A 49 8.52 2.33 -10.75
CA GLU A 49 7.11 2.39 -11.15
C GLU A 49 6.43 3.64 -10.58
N LEU A 50 6.71 3.97 -9.32
CA LEU A 50 6.23 5.19 -8.68
C LEU A 50 6.67 6.45 -9.42
N LEU A 51 7.97 6.54 -9.74
CA LEU A 51 8.53 7.70 -10.44
C LEU A 51 7.95 7.85 -11.85
N ASP A 52 7.84 6.75 -12.60
CA ASP A 52 7.26 6.76 -13.95
C ASP A 52 5.80 7.20 -13.92
N GLN A 53 5.03 6.76 -12.93
CA GLN A 53 3.65 7.18 -12.74
C GLN A 53 3.54 8.67 -12.40
N VAL A 54 4.41 9.21 -11.53
CA VAL A 54 4.46 10.66 -11.25
C VAL A 54 4.81 11.44 -12.52
N HIS A 55 5.79 10.98 -13.31
CA HIS A 55 6.13 11.62 -14.58
C HIS A 55 4.98 11.61 -15.58
N LEU A 56 4.25 10.49 -15.69
CA LEU A 56 3.08 10.36 -16.55
C LEU A 56 1.94 11.29 -16.11
N LEU A 57 1.67 11.36 -14.81
CA LEU A 57 0.55 12.12 -14.25
C LEU A 57 0.78 13.63 -14.34
N TYR A 58 2.00 14.09 -14.02
CA TYR A 58 2.35 15.51 -14.01
C TYR A 58 2.91 16.02 -15.35
N GLY A 59 3.26 15.12 -16.28
CA GLY A 59 3.75 15.48 -17.61
C GLY A 59 2.82 16.40 -18.42
N PRO A 60 1.48 16.17 -18.41
CA PRO A 60 0.52 17.10 -19.02
C PRO A 60 0.47 18.47 -18.32
N MET A 61 0.68 18.53 -17.00
CA MET A 61 0.60 19.78 -16.22
C MET A 61 1.78 20.71 -16.41
N ASP A 62 2.99 20.19 -16.62
CA ASP A 62 4.15 21.01 -16.99
C ASP A 62 3.92 21.80 -18.30
N ARG A 63 2.95 21.37 -19.13
CA ARG A 63 2.55 22.08 -20.36
C ARG A 63 1.50 23.18 -20.12
N THR A 64 0.83 23.15 -18.98
CA THR A 64 -0.30 24.04 -18.65
C THR A 64 0.06 25.06 -17.57
N ILE A 65 0.95 24.72 -16.65
CA ILE A 65 1.33 25.55 -15.49
C ILE A 65 2.63 26.31 -15.79
N GLY A 66 2.57 27.20 -16.78
CA GLY A 66 3.54 28.28 -16.94
C GLY A 66 3.26 29.48 -16.04
N GLN A 67 2.24 29.42 -15.17
CA GLN A 67 1.82 30.56 -14.36
C GLN A 67 1.42 30.14 -12.94
N GLY A 68 2.34 30.40 -12.01
CA GLY A 68 2.10 30.79 -10.62
C GLY A 68 1.33 29.82 -9.72
N LEU A 69 2.04 29.12 -8.84
CA LEU A 69 1.51 28.88 -7.49
C LEU A 69 2.64 28.86 -6.44
N HIS A 70 2.41 29.63 -5.39
CA HIS A 70 3.31 29.90 -4.27
C HIS A 70 3.18 28.76 -3.24
N SER A 71 4.30 28.16 -2.85
CA SER A 71 4.35 27.07 -1.86
C SER A 71 4.06 27.59 -0.45
N SER A 72 2.93 27.22 0.14
CA SER A 72 2.73 27.28 1.59
C SER A 72 3.13 25.94 2.20
N GLY A 73 3.97 25.97 3.22
CA GLY A 73 4.45 24.76 3.90
C GLY A 73 3.32 24.00 4.58
N GLN A 74 2.93 22.87 4.00
CA GLN A 74 2.14 21.84 4.67
C GLN A 74 3.08 20.78 5.26
N ASN A 75 2.70 20.24 6.42
CA ASN A 75 3.50 19.28 7.18
C ASN A 75 3.63 17.95 6.41
N GLY A 76 4.75 17.25 6.60
CA GLY A 76 5.05 16.00 5.89
C GLY A 76 3.97 14.92 5.96
N LEU A 77 3.15 14.89 7.02
CA LEU A 77 2.04 13.96 7.20
C LEU A 77 0.79 14.29 6.36
N ASP A 78 0.54 15.58 6.04
CA ASP A 78 -0.55 15.98 5.15
C ASP A 78 -0.20 15.69 3.67
N LEU A 79 1.09 15.55 3.36
CA LEU A 79 1.56 15.13 2.05
C LEU A 79 1.40 13.63 1.81
N TRP A 80 1.42 12.81 2.88
CA TRP A 80 1.00 11.40 2.81
C TRP A 80 -0.47 11.27 2.42
N TRP A 81 -1.35 12.18 2.86
CA TRP A 81 -2.74 12.25 2.38
C TRP A 81 -2.81 12.51 0.86
N GLY A 82 -1.87 13.28 0.30
CA GLY A 82 -1.73 13.46 -1.15
C GLY A 82 -1.34 12.17 -1.88
N VAL A 83 -0.50 11.31 -1.28
CA VAL A 83 -0.15 9.97 -1.81
C VAL A 83 -1.29 8.96 -1.61
N LEU A 84 -2.06 9.07 -0.53
CA LEU A 84 -3.24 8.23 -0.27
C LEU A 84 -4.39 8.57 -1.25
N LEU A 85 -4.62 9.85 -1.51
CA LEU A 85 -5.54 10.31 -2.56
C LEU A 85 -5.01 10.02 -3.98
N TRP A 86 -3.68 9.94 -4.15
CA TRP A 86 -3.03 9.43 -5.37
C TRP A 86 -3.40 7.97 -5.65
N GLN A 87 -3.75 7.21 -4.62
CA GLN A 87 -4.22 5.82 -4.72
C GLN A 87 -5.71 5.69 -5.04
N GLU A 88 -6.58 6.50 -4.45
CA GLU A 88 -8.03 6.47 -4.76
C GLU A 88 -8.37 7.02 -6.16
N ALA A 89 -7.58 7.96 -6.70
CA ALA A 89 -8.01 8.78 -7.84
C ALA A 89 -7.59 8.29 -9.24
N LYS A 90 -6.67 7.34 -9.41
CA LYS A 90 -6.32 6.87 -10.78
C LYS A 90 -5.63 5.50 -10.82
N LEU A 91 -6.19 4.63 -11.67
CA LEU A 91 -5.66 3.36 -12.17
C LEU A 91 -6.05 2.08 -11.40
N ARG A 92 -7.34 1.79 -11.50
CA ARG A 92 -7.93 0.46 -11.74
C ARG A 92 -6.99 -0.50 -12.48
N ARG A 93 -6.09 -1.21 -11.77
CA ARG A 93 -5.39 -2.42 -12.25
C ARG A 93 -4.83 -3.30 -11.13
N ASP A 94 -4.56 -2.79 -9.92
CA ASP A 94 -4.04 -3.61 -8.81
C ASP A 94 -4.61 -3.17 -7.45
N HIS A 95 -5.86 -3.55 -7.17
CA HIS A 95 -6.58 -3.21 -5.93
C HIS A 95 -5.94 -3.78 -4.67
N ASP A 96 -5.22 -4.88 -4.83
CA ASP A 96 -4.57 -5.64 -3.77
C ASP A 96 -3.38 -4.88 -3.15
N ALA A 97 -2.52 -4.29 -4.00
CA ALA A 97 -1.39 -3.48 -3.54
C ALA A 97 -1.86 -2.19 -2.85
N ASP A 98 -2.98 -1.64 -3.30
CA ASP A 98 -3.59 -0.44 -2.73
C ASP A 98 -4.04 -0.65 -1.28
N LEU A 99 -4.84 -1.68 -1.05
CA LEU A 99 -5.27 -2.06 0.29
C LEU A 99 -4.11 -2.40 1.22
N ASN A 100 -3.02 -2.97 0.70
CA ASN A 100 -1.82 -3.24 1.50
C ASN A 100 -1.18 -1.94 2.00
N LEU A 101 -1.01 -0.95 1.13
CA LEU A 101 -0.50 0.37 1.55
C LEU A 101 -1.45 1.09 2.51
N GLN A 102 -2.76 0.98 2.28
CA GLN A 102 -3.76 1.52 3.21
C GLN A 102 -3.63 0.89 4.60
N SER A 103 -3.34 -0.41 4.67
CA SER A 103 -3.12 -1.10 5.95
C SER A 103 -1.87 -0.58 6.69
N ILE A 104 -0.77 -0.33 5.96
CA ILE A 104 0.47 0.26 6.52
C ILE A 104 0.19 1.68 7.02
N PHE A 105 -0.62 2.44 6.28
CA PHE A 105 -1.03 3.78 6.68
C PHE A 105 -1.83 3.77 7.99
N TYR A 106 -2.84 2.89 8.12
CA TYR A 106 -3.61 2.78 9.37
C TYR A 106 -2.70 2.46 10.57
N PHE A 107 -1.67 1.64 10.36
CA PHE A 107 -0.69 1.35 11.40
C PHE A 107 0.11 2.61 11.78
N GLN A 108 0.58 3.40 10.81
CA GLN A 108 1.27 4.66 11.07
C GLN A 108 0.39 5.69 11.79
N MET A 109 -0.92 5.62 11.58
CA MET A 109 -1.90 6.45 12.29
C MET A 109 -2.30 5.92 13.66
N HIS A 110 -1.61 4.89 14.16
CA HIS A 110 -1.91 4.23 15.42
C HIS A 110 -3.31 3.62 15.49
N GLU A 111 -3.96 3.42 14.35
CA GLU A 111 -5.24 2.72 14.21
C GLU A 111 -4.99 1.22 13.99
N GLU A 112 -4.32 0.59 14.95
CA GLU A 112 -3.79 -0.79 14.83
C GLU A 112 -4.88 -1.83 14.52
N THR A 113 -6.10 -1.60 15.02
CA THR A 113 -7.24 -2.49 14.73
C THR A 113 -7.69 -2.39 13.28
N LEU A 114 -7.68 -1.19 12.69
CA LEU A 114 -8.00 -1.01 11.27
C LEU A 114 -6.89 -1.61 10.40
N ALA A 115 -5.63 -1.40 10.77
CA ALA A 115 -4.49 -2.00 10.08
C ALA A 115 -4.62 -3.54 10.02
N TRP A 116 -4.86 -4.18 11.17
CA TRP A 116 -5.06 -5.63 11.25
C TRP A 116 -6.25 -6.12 10.42
N ARG A 117 -7.40 -5.43 10.48
CA ARG A 117 -8.57 -5.81 9.67
C ARG A 117 -8.28 -5.72 8.17
N THR A 118 -7.64 -4.64 7.74
CA THR A 118 -7.34 -4.41 6.33
C THR A 118 -6.33 -5.44 5.82
N ILE A 119 -5.24 -5.73 6.56
CA ILE A 119 -4.28 -6.74 6.09
C ILE A 119 -4.90 -8.13 6.04
N GLY A 120 -5.77 -8.49 6.97
CA GLY A 120 -6.50 -9.75 6.92
C GLY A 120 -7.47 -9.86 5.73
N ILE A 121 -7.94 -8.74 5.18
CA ILE A 121 -8.71 -8.74 3.92
C ILE A 121 -7.79 -8.99 2.74
N VAL A 122 -6.67 -8.25 2.65
CA VAL A 122 -5.67 -8.42 1.58
C VAL A 122 -5.13 -9.84 1.57
N GLU A 123 -4.80 -10.38 2.74
CA GLU A 123 -4.31 -11.75 2.87
C GLU A 123 -5.30 -12.78 2.32
N ARG A 124 -6.59 -12.66 2.64
CA ARG A 124 -7.62 -13.55 2.07
C ARG A 124 -7.66 -13.47 0.55
N MET A 125 -7.53 -12.28 -0.04
CA MET A 125 -7.47 -12.12 -1.50
C MET A 125 -6.27 -12.87 -2.11
N TYR A 126 -5.11 -12.84 -1.46
CA TYR A 126 -3.91 -13.57 -1.92
C TYR A 126 -4.05 -15.08 -1.76
N LEU A 127 -4.72 -15.53 -0.70
CA LEU A 127 -5.04 -16.94 -0.51
C LEU A 127 -6.03 -17.46 -1.55
N GLU A 128 -7.07 -16.68 -1.87
CA GLU A 128 -8.05 -16.99 -2.93
C GLU A 128 -7.37 -17.10 -4.30
N LYS A 129 -6.38 -16.24 -4.57
CA LYS A 129 -5.54 -16.32 -5.78
C LYS A 129 -4.55 -17.49 -5.76
N GLY A 130 -4.41 -18.22 -4.64
CA GLY A 130 -3.50 -19.35 -4.51
C GLY A 130 -2.03 -18.96 -4.39
N LEU A 131 -1.71 -17.70 -4.05
CA LEU A 131 -0.34 -17.17 -4.06
C LEU A 131 0.56 -17.74 -2.95
N HIS A 132 -0.03 -18.48 -2.02
CA HIS A 132 0.66 -19.25 -0.98
C HIS A 132 1.25 -20.58 -1.50
N ARG A 133 1.00 -20.95 -2.76
CA ARG A 133 1.44 -22.21 -3.38
C ARG A 133 2.47 -21.96 -4.46
N GLN A 134 3.52 -22.79 -4.52
CA GLN A 134 4.55 -22.65 -5.54
C GLN A 134 3.99 -22.86 -6.96
N GLU A 135 3.05 -23.79 -7.14
CA GLU A 135 2.44 -24.13 -8.44
C GLU A 135 1.77 -22.93 -9.12
N THR A 136 1.19 -22.02 -8.32
CA THR A 136 0.51 -20.82 -8.82
C THR A 136 1.50 -19.85 -9.48
N LEU A 137 2.77 -19.86 -9.06
CA LEU A 137 3.79 -18.96 -9.58
C LEU A 137 4.11 -19.20 -11.05
N ASP A 138 3.87 -20.40 -11.57
CA ASP A 138 4.09 -20.76 -12.97
C ASP A 138 2.92 -20.40 -13.89
N GLN A 139 1.82 -19.89 -13.34
CA GLN A 139 0.68 -19.47 -14.15
C GLN A 139 1.04 -18.27 -15.04
N PRO A 140 0.56 -18.22 -16.30
CA PRO A 140 0.90 -17.16 -17.25
C PRO A 140 0.59 -15.74 -16.74
N ALA A 141 -0.49 -15.57 -15.98
CA ALA A 141 -0.88 -14.28 -15.40
C ALA A 141 0.17 -13.79 -14.37
N ILE A 142 0.64 -14.67 -13.49
CA ILE A 142 1.63 -14.35 -12.46
C ILE A 142 3.01 -14.13 -13.07
N VAL A 143 3.37 -14.91 -14.09
CA VAL A 143 4.62 -14.71 -14.84
C VAL A 143 4.61 -13.34 -15.53
N ALA A 144 3.49 -12.92 -16.12
CA ALA A 144 3.34 -11.62 -16.75
C ALA A 144 3.42 -10.45 -15.76
N GLU A 145 2.89 -10.64 -14.54
CA GLU A 145 2.99 -9.66 -13.45
C GLU A 145 4.40 -9.60 -12.83
N GLY A 146 5.15 -10.71 -12.94
CA GLY A 146 6.51 -10.84 -12.42
C GLY A 146 6.51 -11.56 -11.07
N LYS A 147 6.97 -12.82 -11.07
CA LYS A 147 7.02 -13.69 -9.88
C LYS A 147 7.66 -13.03 -8.66
N ASP A 148 8.75 -12.30 -8.88
CA ASP A 148 9.51 -11.64 -7.83
C ASP A 148 8.67 -10.54 -7.12
N ARG A 149 7.86 -9.78 -7.88
CA ARG A 149 6.93 -8.78 -7.35
C ARG A 149 5.84 -9.44 -6.50
N VAL A 150 5.21 -10.48 -7.04
CA VAL A 150 4.14 -11.23 -6.35
C VAL A 150 4.65 -11.86 -5.06
N LEU A 151 5.85 -12.44 -5.07
CA LEU A 151 6.50 -12.99 -3.88
C LEU A 151 6.79 -11.91 -2.84
N ARG A 152 7.35 -10.76 -3.23
CA ARG A 152 7.59 -9.65 -2.29
C ARG A 152 6.30 -9.19 -1.63
N LEU A 153 5.22 -9.07 -2.40
CA LEU A 153 3.91 -8.69 -1.89
C LEU A 153 3.36 -9.71 -0.90
N PHE A 154 3.30 -10.99 -1.29
CA PHE A 154 2.82 -12.08 -0.44
C PHE A 154 3.59 -12.14 0.90
N TRP A 155 4.92 -12.11 0.84
CA TRP A 155 5.74 -12.17 2.03
C TRP A 155 5.68 -10.90 2.90
N SER A 156 5.46 -9.74 2.29
CA SER A 156 5.21 -8.50 3.05
C SER A 156 3.90 -8.60 3.82
N ILE A 157 2.83 -9.09 3.17
CA ILE A 157 1.53 -9.32 3.80
C ILE A 157 1.66 -10.28 4.99
N TYR A 158 2.34 -11.41 4.79
CA TYR A 158 2.64 -12.38 5.84
C TYR A 158 3.33 -11.73 7.06
N VAL A 159 4.37 -10.92 6.84
CA VAL A 159 5.08 -10.27 7.94
C VAL A 159 4.19 -9.24 8.66
N LEU A 160 3.38 -8.49 7.91
CA LEU A 160 2.48 -7.48 8.47
C LEU A 160 1.36 -8.12 9.31
N ASP A 161 0.72 -9.20 8.84
CA ASP A 161 -0.29 -9.95 9.61
C ASP A 161 0.30 -10.42 10.94
N ARG A 162 1.49 -11.02 10.91
CA ARG A 162 2.16 -11.49 12.13
C ARG A 162 2.51 -10.36 13.08
N ARG A 163 3.13 -9.29 12.56
CA ARG A 163 3.53 -8.13 13.37
C ARG A 163 2.33 -7.52 14.10
N TRP A 164 1.21 -7.34 13.42
CA TRP A 164 0.05 -6.67 14.00
C TRP A 164 -0.79 -7.59 14.87
N SER A 165 -0.93 -8.85 14.51
CA SER A 165 -1.54 -9.86 15.37
C SER A 165 -0.78 -10.01 16.69
N PHE A 166 0.56 -10.05 16.66
CA PHE A 166 1.37 -10.05 17.89
C PHE A 166 1.21 -8.78 18.72
N GLY A 167 1.27 -7.60 18.09
CA GLY A 167 1.18 -6.32 18.80
C GLY A 167 -0.17 -6.11 19.48
N THR A 168 -1.25 -6.62 18.88
CA THR A 168 -2.63 -6.41 19.34
C THR A 168 -3.21 -7.59 20.11
N GLY A 169 -2.55 -8.76 20.11
CA GLY A 169 -3.07 -10.01 20.65
C GLY A 169 -4.21 -10.63 19.83
N MET A 170 -4.45 -10.14 18.61
CA MET A 170 -5.45 -10.68 17.69
C MET A 170 -4.96 -11.95 16.99
N PRO A 171 -5.87 -12.84 16.52
CA PRO A 171 -5.48 -14.07 15.84
C PRO A 171 -4.84 -13.78 14.48
N PHE A 172 -3.92 -14.65 14.06
CA PHE A 172 -3.35 -14.63 12.71
C PHE A 172 -4.43 -14.92 11.67
N ALA A 173 -4.40 -14.20 10.55
CA ALA A 173 -5.27 -14.50 9.43
C ALA A 173 -4.70 -15.64 8.54
N LEU A 174 -3.38 -15.91 8.61
CA LEU A 174 -2.72 -17.03 7.95
C LEU A 174 -1.86 -17.86 8.90
N GLU A 175 -2.05 -19.18 8.88
CA GLU A 175 -1.21 -20.13 9.58
C GLU A 175 -0.03 -20.59 8.73
N ASP A 176 1.12 -20.86 9.36
CA ASP A 176 2.32 -21.34 8.65
C ASP A 176 2.09 -22.68 7.93
N THR A 177 1.10 -23.46 8.36
CA THR A 177 0.74 -24.75 7.76
C THR A 177 0.05 -24.64 6.41
N ASP A 178 -0.54 -23.46 6.13
CA ASP A 178 -1.28 -23.22 4.90
C ASP A 178 -0.36 -22.74 3.77
N ILE A 179 0.91 -22.44 4.08
CA ILE A 179 1.91 -21.99 3.12
C ILE A 179 2.70 -23.20 2.61
N ASP A 180 2.86 -23.29 1.29
CA ASP A 180 3.69 -24.32 0.67
C ASP A 180 5.14 -24.25 1.19
N PRO A 181 5.68 -25.33 1.78
CA PRO A 181 7.05 -25.35 2.30
C PRO A 181 8.13 -25.04 1.26
N TRP A 182 7.81 -25.23 -0.03
CA TRP A 182 8.72 -25.00 -1.15
C TRP A 182 8.53 -23.62 -1.79
N LEU A 183 7.62 -22.79 -1.26
CA LEU A 183 7.43 -21.43 -1.74
C LEU A 183 8.72 -20.62 -1.56
N PRO A 184 9.29 -20.05 -2.63
CA PRO A 184 10.56 -19.34 -2.54
C PRO A 184 10.43 -18.05 -1.71
N GLU A 185 11.46 -17.76 -0.89
CA GLU A 185 11.61 -16.47 -0.24
C GLU A 185 12.02 -15.38 -1.26
N PRO A 186 11.72 -14.09 -1.00
CA PRO A 186 12.09 -13.00 -1.89
C PRO A 186 13.60 -12.91 -2.15
N ALA A 187 13.99 -12.37 -3.31
CA ALA A 187 15.38 -12.21 -3.74
C ALA A 187 16.26 -11.38 -2.79
N GLU A 188 17.58 -11.45 -2.94
CA GLU A 188 18.56 -10.87 -1.99
C GLU A 188 18.47 -9.36 -1.80
N LYS A 189 17.84 -8.66 -2.75
CA LYS A 189 17.57 -7.22 -2.69
C LYS A 189 16.63 -6.78 -1.55
N THR A 190 15.98 -7.70 -0.84
CA THR A 190 15.07 -7.38 0.29
C THR A 190 15.52 -8.04 1.61
N PRO A 191 16.69 -7.65 2.15
CA PRO A 191 17.29 -8.32 3.31
C PRO A 191 16.44 -8.21 4.58
N TYR A 192 15.80 -7.05 4.81
CA TYR A 192 14.93 -6.84 5.96
C TYR A 192 13.74 -7.81 5.93
N LEU A 193 13.01 -7.85 4.81
CA LEU A 193 11.84 -8.72 4.64
C LEU A 193 12.19 -10.19 4.92
N ARG A 194 13.33 -10.67 4.41
CA ARG A 194 13.80 -12.05 4.64
C ARG A 194 14.07 -12.34 6.12
N VAL A 195 14.73 -11.42 6.82
CA VAL A 195 14.96 -11.56 8.26
C VAL A 195 13.63 -11.59 9.00
N MET A 196 12.70 -10.72 8.64
CA MET A 196 11.39 -10.66 9.28
C MET A 196 10.54 -11.90 9.02
N ILE A 197 10.58 -12.52 7.83
CA ILE A 197 9.93 -13.82 7.57
C ILE A 197 10.42 -14.87 8.57
N ARG A 198 11.75 -14.98 8.73
CA ARG A 198 12.36 -15.96 9.64
C ARG A 198 12.02 -15.67 11.10
N TYR A 199 12.08 -14.40 11.49
CA TYR A 199 11.67 -13.96 12.81
C TYR A 199 10.21 -14.32 13.10
N SER A 200 9.29 -13.99 12.18
CA SER A 200 7.85 -14.27 12.31
C SER A 200 7.54 -15.76 12.47
N ARG A 201 8.24 -16.64 11.72
CA ARG A 201 8.12 -18.10 11.87
C ARG A 201 8.57 -18.60 13.24
N ILE A 202 9.66 -18.04 13.79
CA ILE A 202 10.14 -18.40 15.14
C ILE A 202 9.15 -17.89 16.19
N ALA A 203 8.74 -16.62 16.08
CA ALA A 203 7.78 -16.01 16.99
C ALA A 203 6.45 -16.78 17.03
N ALA A 204 5.94 -17.22 15.88
CA ALA A 204 4.70 -17.99 15.81
C ALA A 204 4.80 -19.36 16.49
N LYS A 205 5.95 -20.04 16.37
CA LYS A 205 6.20 -21.29 17.12
C LYS A 205 6.18 -21.04 18.62
N VAL A 206 6.87 -20.00 19.08
CA VAL A 206 6.91 -19.63 20.50
C VAL A 206 5.51 -19.27 21.02
N TRP A 207 4.75 -18.51 20.25
CA TRP A 207 3.38 -18.13 20.60
C TRP A 207 2.48 -19.35 20.82
N LYS A 208 2.57 -20.36 19.95
CA LYS A 208 1.84 -21.63 20.12
C LYS A 208 2.17 -22.35 21.43
N PHE A 209 3.40 -22.22 21.94
CA PHE A 209 3.77 -22.78 23.26
C PHE A 209 3.26 -21.95 24.43
N ILE A 210 3.12 -20.63 24.27
CA ILE A 210 2.63 -19.73 25.33
C ILE A 210 1.10 -19.77 25.44
N SER A 211 0.41 -19.95 24.31
CA SER A 211 -1.05 -19.97 24.23
C SER A 211 -1.69 -21.36 24.43
N ALA A 212 -0.88 -22.41 24.59
CA ALA A 212 -1.31 -23.78 24.87
C ALA A 212 -1.33 -24.08 26.37
#